data_AF-A0A9Y2N0C2-F1
#
_entry.id   AF-A0A9Y2N0C2-F1
#
_cell.length_a   1.000
_cell.length_b   1.000
_cell.length_c   1.000
_cell.angle_alpha   90.00
_cell.angle_beta   90.00
_cell.angle_gamma   90.00
#
_symmetry.space_group_name_H-M   'P 1'
#
loop_
_entity.id
_entity.type
_entity.pdbx_description
1 polymer ?
#
loop_
_entity_poly.entity_id
_entity_poly.type
_entity_poly.pdbx_seq_one_letter_code
_entity_poly.pdbx_strand_id
1 'polypeptide(L)' 'MLNDRQHRSVAAEVVSFLWFDTTIDRAVAAGDHTLVLLRLHSVAHAGDGAPLVFHRSCFRQAV' A
#
# COMPACT_ATOMS: atom_id res chain seq x y z
N MET A 1 -9.10 14.54 -22.70
CA MET A 1 -10.16 13.95 -21.86
C MET A 1 -9.60 12.69 -21.23
N LEU A 2 -8.67 12.83 -20.27
CA LEU A 2 -8.02 11.69 -19.61
C LEU A 2 -8.92 11.21 -18.46
N ASN A 3 -9.38 9.98 -18.64
CA ASN A 3 -10.00 9.04 -17.72
C ASN A 3 -9.95 9.39 -16.21
N ASP A 4 -10.96 10.12 -15.75
CA ASP A 4 -11.23 10.51 -14.35
C ASP A 4 -11.83 9.36 -13.50
N ARG A 5 -11.35 8.12 -13.68
CA ARG A 5 -12.07 6.92 -13.17
C ARG A 5 -11.26 5.95 -12.33
N GLN A 6 -10.10 6.30 -11.79
CA GLN A 6 -9.34 5.39 -10.90
C GLN A 6 -8.61 6.10 -9.75
N HIS A 7 -9.13 7.22 -9.24
CA HIS A 7 -8.66 7.80 -7.98
C HIS A 7 -9.35 7.07 -6.81
N ARG A 8 -8.80 5.90 -6.42
CA ARG A 8 -9.15 5.26 -5.16
C ARG A 8 -7.97 5.41 -4.23
N SER A 9 -7.96 6.49 -3.44
CA SER A 9 -6.99 6.64 -2.35
C SER A 9 -7.16 5.44 -1.41
N VAL A 10 -6.10 4.65 -1.27
CA VAL A 10 -6.05 3.53 -0.32
C VAL A 10 -5.55 4.10 1.00
N ALA A 11 -6.48 4.49 1.87
CA ALA A 11 -6.14 4.75 3.26
C ALA A 11 -5.96 3.40 3.97
N ALA A 12 -4.76 3.11 4.46
CA ALA A 12 -4.52 1.93 5.26
C ALA A 12 -4.99 2.19 6.71
N GLU A 13 -6.28 2.00 6.98
CA GLU A 13 -6.85 1.93 8.33
C GLU A 13 -6.53 0.58 9.00
N VAL A 14 -5.25 0.30 9.22
CA VAL A 14 -4.74 -0.65 10.22
C VAL A 14 -3.45 -0.04 10.72
N VAL A 15 -3.34 0.23 12.03
CA VAL A 15 -2.20 0.84 12.76
C VAL A 15 -0.93 0.96 11.92
N SER A 16 -0.85 2.01 11.11
CA SER A 16 0.18 2.20 10.08
C SER A 16 0.94 3.49 10.37
N PHE A 17 2.25 3.46 10.19
CA PHE A 17 3.14 4.61 10.38
C PHE A 17 3.20 5.50 9.13
N LEU A 18 2.79 4.98 7.96
CA LEU A 18 2.80 5.70 6.69
C LEU A 18 1.52 5.44 5.89
N TRP A 19 1.00 6.50 5.29
CA TRP A 19 -0.06 6.44 4.29
C TRP A 19 0.47 6.87 2.92
N PHE A 20 -0.01 6.21 1.87
CA PHE A 20 0.35 6.49 0.49
C PHE A 20 -0.89 6.85 -0.32
N ASP A 21 -0.90 8.03 -0.93
CA ASP A 21 -1.88 8.33 -1.98
C ASP A 21 -1.34 7.83 -3.32
N THR A 22 -2.10 6.93 -3.97
CA THR A 22 -1.65 6.25 -5.17
C THR A 22 -2.79 6.03 -6.15
N THR A 23 -2.43 5.83 -7.43
CA THR A 23 -3.32 5.27 -8.44
C THR A 23 -2.72 4.00 -9.02
N ILE A 24 -3.56 3.14 -9.62
CA ILE A 24 -3.07 1.97 -10.35
C ILE A 24 -2.42 2.44 -11.64
N ASP A 25 -1.12 2.17 -11.80
CA ASP A 25 -0.39 2.39 -13.04
C ASP A 25 -0.63 1.24 -14.02
N ARG A 26 -0.49 -0.02 -13.54
CA ARG A 26 -0.87 -1.22 -14.28
C ARG A 26 -1.01 -2.46 -13.40
N ALA A 27 -1.76 -3.43 -13.90
CA ALA A 27 -1.79 -4.79 -13.38
C ALA A 27 -0.96 -5.73 -14.28
N VAL A 28 -0.23 -6.66 -13.67
CA VAL A 28 0.59 -7.67 -14.37
C VAL A 28 0.19 -9.05 -13.86
N ALA A 29 -0.14 -9.96 -14.78
CA ALA A 29 -0.44 -11.35 -14.44
C ALA A 29 0.82 -12.05 -13.92
N ALA A 30 0.72 -12.72 -12.76
CA ALA A 30 1.82 -13.40 -12.11
C ALA A 30 1.34 -14.74 -11.52
N GLY A 31 0.98 -15.67 -12.41
CA GLY A 31 0.45 -16.98 -12.02
C GLY A 31 -0.94 -16.86 -11.38
N ASP A 32 -1.06 -17.35 -10.15
CA ASP A 32 -2.27 -17.29 -9.32
C ASP A 32 -2.46 -15.94 -8.61
N HIS A 33 -1.55 -14.98 -8.82
CA HIS A 33 -1.62 -13.63 -8.26
C HIS A 33 -1.58 -12.56 -9.36
N THR A 34 -1.99 -11.34 -9.00
CA THR A 34 -1.81 -10.14 -9.82
C THR A 34 -0.85 -9.19 -9.12
N LEU A 35 0.22 -8.80 -9.80
CA LEU A 35 1.07 -7.71 -9.34
C LEU A 35 0.40 -6.38 -9.73
N VAL A 36 0.14 -5.53 -8.75
CA VAL A 36 -0.44 -4.20 -8.98
C VAL A 36 0.66 -3.16 -8.81
N LEU A 37 1.07 -2.55 -9.92
CA LEU A 37 1.99 -1.41 -9.88
C LEU A 37 1.20 -0.15 -9.59
N LEU A 38 1.63 0.57 -8.55
CA LEU A 38 1.01 1.79 -8.08
C LEU A 38 1.89 2.99 -8.44
N ARG A 39 1.28 4.06 -8.95
CA ARG A 39 1.90 5.37 -9.08
C ARG A 39 1.71 6.13 -7.78
N LEU A 40 2.81 6.56 -7.18
CA LEU A 40 2.80 7.34 -5.93
C LEU A 40 2.59 8.83 -6.22
N HIS A 41 1.62 9.44 -5.53
CA HIS A 41 1.33 10.87 -5.62
C HIS A 41 1.77 11.62 -4.37
N SER A 42 1.56 11.03 -3.19
CA SER A 42 2.02 11.61 -1.93
C SER A 42 2.23 10.56 -0.84
N VAL A 43 2.99 10.96 0.18
CA VAL A 43 3.27 10.18 1.39
C VAL A 43 2.90 11.03 2.59
N ALA A 44 2.22 10.43 3.56
CA ALA A 44 1.95 11.04 4.85
C ALA A 44 2.50 10.17 5.99
N HIS A 45 3.15 10.80 6.96
CA HIS A 45 3.52 10.17 8.22
C HIS A 45 2.30 10.12 9.13
N ALA A 46 1.86 8.93 9.49
CA ALA A 46 0.59 8.70 10.21
C ALA A 46 0.79 8.36 11.70
N GLY A 47 2.04 8.16 12.15
CA GLY A 47 2.37 7.95 13.54
C GLY A 47 3.78 7.41 13.77
N ASP A 48 4.20 7.38 15.03
CA ASP A 48 5.49 6.87 15.45
C ASP A 48 5.38 5.44 16.00
N GLY A 49 6.42 4.63 15.80
CA GLY A 49 6.48 3.26 16.31
C GLY A 49 7.33 2.33 15.42
N ALA A 50 7.44 1.07 15.84
CA ALA A 50 8.08 0.04 15.04
C ALA A 50 7.08 -0.60 14.06
N PRO A 51 7.50 -0.98 12.84
CA PRO A 51 6.62 -1.64 11.89
C PRO A 51 6.13 -3.00 12.40
N LEU A 52 4.87 -3.33 12.08
CA LEU A 52 4.33 -4.67 12.25
C LEU A 52 4.93 -5.61 11.20
N VAL A 53 5.61 -6.66 11.63
CA VAL A 53 6.25 -7.65 10.76
C VAL A 53 5.45 -8.94 10.77
N PHE A 54 5.04 -9.43 9.60
CA PHE A 54 4.47 -10.76 9.44
C PHE A 54 5.56 -11.72 8.93
N HIS A 55 5.95 -12.69 9.76
CA HIS A 55 6.98 -13.68 9.43
C HIS A 55 6.63 -15.04 10.02
N ARG A 56 6.76 -16.10 9.20
CA ARG A 56 6.45 -17.50 9.58
C ARG A 56 5.03 -17.65 10.14
N SER A 57 4.07 -17.01 9.48
CA SER A 57 2.66 -17.01 9.90
C SER A 57 2.40 -16.40 11.28
N CYS A 58 3.28 -15.52 11.76
CA CYS A 58 3.12 -14.81 13.04
C CYS A 58 3.41 -13.31 12.90
N PHE A 59 2.75 -12.50 13.70
CA PHE A 59 3.04 -11.07 13.85
C PHE A 59 4.14 -10.84 14.89
N ARG A 60 5.06 -9.92 14.59
CA ARG A 60 6.19 -9.50 15.44
C ARG A 60 6.45 -8.01 15.27
N GLN A 61 7.20 -7.42 16.19
CA GLN A 61 7.78 -6.09 16.01
C GLN A 61 9.16 -6.23 15.37
N ALA A 62 9.53 -5.31 14.49
CA ALA A 62 10.92 -5.17 14.11
C ALA A 62 11.70 -4.66 15.34
N VAL A 63 12.75 -5.40 15.71
CA VAL A 63 13.71 -5.01 16.77
C VAL A 63 14.70 -3.99 16.27
#